data_AF-A0A2A3LNH5-F1
#
_entry.id   AF-A0A2A3LNH5-F1
#
_cell.length_a   1.000
_cell.length_b   1.000
_cell.length_c   1.000
_cell.angle_alpha   90.00
_cell.angle_beta   90.00
_cell.angle_gamma   90.00
#
_symmetry.space_group_name_H-M   'P 1'
#
loop_
_entity.id
_entity.type
_entity.pdbx_description
1 polymer ?
#
loop_
_entity_poly.entity_id
_entity_poly.type
_entity_poly.pdbx_seq_one_letter_code
_entity_poly.pdbx_strand_id
1 'polypeptide(L)'
;MQIDLQTLNVRQLDALIAAAEKRQARLAQRRGIAVVRAELAALAQSLGYTVEELFGTSAVPAPGAPAKRAPRRKGAKVAVKYRDPQNRRNTWTGRGRMPRWLAAKTRQGLSAADFLVPGLAKPTANTRAIGQKTVFKAG
;
A
#
# COMPACT_ATOMS: atom_id res chain seq x y z
N MET A 1 7.46 -4.17 -27.76
CA MET A 1 7.74 -4.74 -29.09
C MET A 1 7.74 -3.61 -30.08
N GLN A 2 8.74 -3.56 -30.95
CA GLN A 2 8.91 -2.49 -31.93
C GLN A 2 8.62 -3.10 -33.31
N ILE A 3 7.69 -2.50 -34.05
CA ILE A 3 7.33 -2.94 -35.40
C ILE A 3 8.26 -2.18 -36.34
N ASP A 4 9.10 -2.88 -37.10
CA ASP A 4 9.95 -2.28 -38.11
C ASP A 4 9.14 -1.99 -39.39
N LEU A 5 9.14 -0.72 -39.80
CA LEU A 5 8.37 -0.25 -40.95
C LEU A 5 9.18 -0.27 -42.25
N GLN A 6 10.52 -0.33 -42.16
CA GLN A 6 11.40 -0.23 -43.33
C GLN A 6 11.38 -1.49 -44.20
N THR A 7 10.94 -2.62 -43.63
CA THR A 7 10.83 -3.89 -44.33
C THR A 7 9.46 -4.09 -45.00
N LEU A 8 8.50 -3.20 -44.77
CA LEU A 8 7.12 -3.32 -45.26
C LEU A 8 6.95 -2.58 -46.59
N ASN A 9 6.30 -3.22 -47.56
CA ASN A 9 5.92 -2.55 -48.80
C ASN A 9 4.62 -1.73 -48.64
N VAL A 10 4.30 -0.88 -49.61
CA VAL A 10 3.12 0.02 -49.57
C VAL A 10 1.82 -0.73 -49.26
N ARG A 11 1.57 -1.85 -49.93
CA ARG A 11 0.35 -2.65 -49.70
C ARG A 11 0.29 -3.24 -48.28
N GLN A 12 1.43 -3.64 -47.74
CA GLN A 12 1.53 -4.16 -46.38
C GLN A 12 1.36 -3.05 -45.32
N LEU A 13 1.87 -1.85 -45.61
CA LEU A 13 1.68 -0.67 -44.76
C LEU A 13 0.20 -0.27 -44.72
N ASP A 14 -0.48 -0.23 -45.87
CA ASP A 14 -1.92 0.07 -45.95
C ASP A 14 -2.75 -0.96 -45.17
N ALA A 15 -2.42 -2.25 -45.32
CA ALA A 15 -3.08 -3.31 -44.56
C ALA A 15 -2.85 -3.18 -43.05
N LEU A 16 -1.64 -2.78 -42.63
CA LEU A 16 -1.31 -2.56 -41.22
C LEU A 16 -2.07 -1.37 -40.64
N ILE A 17 -2.17 -0.27 -41.38
CA ILE A 17 -2.95 0.93 -40.98
C ILE A 17 -4.41 0.54 -40.80
N ALA A 18 -5.02 -0.10 -41.79
CA ALA A 18 -6.42 -0.52 -41.73
C ALA A 18 -6.69 -1.46 -40.54
N ALA A 19 -5.77 -2.40 -40.27
CA ALA A 19 -5.87 -3.30 -39.12
C ALA A 19 -5.73 -2.55 -37.79
N ALA A 20 -4.79 -1.61 -37.69
CA ALA A 20 -4.54 -0.80 -36.51
C ALA A 20 -5.75 0.09 -36.19
N GLU A 21 -6.31 0.78 -37.17
CA GLU A 21 -7.52 1.60 -37.02
C GLU A 21 -8.71 0.76 -36.57
N LYS A 22 -8.94 -0.40 -37.20
CA LYS A 22 -9.99 -1.33 -36.80
C LYS A 22 -9.82 -1.80 -35.34
N ARG A 23 -8.57 -2.02 -34.91
CA ARG A 23 -8.27 -2.37 -33.51
C ARG A 23 -8.52 -1.20 -32.57
N GLN A 24 -8.08 0.01 -32.92
CA GLN A 24 -8.30 1.21 -32.14
C GLN A 24 -9.80 1.50 -31.98
N ALA A 25 -10.57 1.46 -33.06
CA ALA A 25 -12.02 1.64 -33.03
C ALA A 25 -12.70 0.63 -32.10
N ARG A 26 -12.30 -0.65 -32.18
CA ARG A 26 -12.82 -1.69 -31.27
C ARG A 26 -12.50 -1.39 -29.82
N LEU A 27 -11.30 -0.92 -29.52
CA LEU A 27 -10.89 -0.58 -28.15
C LEU A 27 -11.59 0.69 -27.64
N ALA A 28 -11.79 1.68 -28.51
CA ALA A 28 -12.52 2.91 -28.19
C ALA A 28 -14.01 2.66 -27.90
N GLN A 29 -14.63 1.69 -28.59
CA GLN A 29 -16.01 1.26 -28.31
C GLN A 29 -16.16 0.49 -26.99
N ARG A 30 -15.08 0.02 -26.37
CA ARG A 30 -15.19 -0.68 -25.09
C ARG A 30 -15.55 0.32 -24.00
N ARG A 31 -16.62 0.02 -23.27
CA ARG A 31 -16.90 0.72 -22.01
C ARG A 31 -15.70 0.61 -21.07
N GLY A 32 -15.44 1.68 -20.33
CA GLY A 32 -14.33 1.75 -19.39
C GLY A 32 -14.39 0.58 -18.42
N ILE A 33 -13.25 -0.09 -18.20
CA ILE A 33 -13.19 -1.32 -17.40
C ILE A 33 -13.70 -1.12 -15.96
N ALA A 34 -13.58 0.10 -15.43
CA ALA A 34 -14.13 0.47 -14.12
C ALA A 34 -15.66 0.44 -14.10
N VAL A 35 -16.31 0.95 -15.15
CA VAL A 35 -17.78 0.96 -15.28
C VAL A 35 -18.30 -0.47 -15.39
N VAL A 36 -17.69 -1.28 -16.26
CA VAL A 36 -18.07 -2.69 -16.45
C VAL A 36 -17.92 -3.48 -15.14
N ARG A 37 -16.83 -3.24 -14.39
CA ARG A 37 -16.62 -3.89 -13.08
C ARG A 37 -17.69 -3.48 -12.07
N ALA A 38 -18.06 -2.20 -12.03
CA ALA A 38 -19.09 -1.71 -11.11
C ALA A 38 -20.46 -2.30 -11.45
N GLU A 39 -20.84 -2.33 -12.74
CA GLU A 39 -22.09 -2.95 -13.21
C GLU A 39 -22.15 -4.44 -12.85
N LEU A 40 -21.06 -5.18 -13.11
CA LEU A 40 -20.98 -6.61 -12.78
C LEU A 40 -21.04 -6.86 -11.27
N ALA A 41 -20.37 -6.04 -10.47
CA ALA A 41 -20.39 -6.16 -9.01
C ALA A 41 -21.78 -5.86 -8.44
N ALA A 42 -22.46 -4.81 -8.95
CA ALA A 42 -23.82 -4.49 -8.55
C ALA A 42 -24.79 -5.62 -8.90
N LEU A 43 -24.67 -6.21 -10.09
CA LEU A 43 -25.49 -7.35 -10.49
C LEU A 43 -25.24 -8.58 -9.60
N ALA A 44 -23.98 -8.94 -9.37
CA ALA A 44 -23.63 -10.03 -8.46
C ALA A 44 -24.23 -9.82 -7.06
N GLN A 45 -24.08 -8.61 -6.51
CA GLN A 45 -24.61 -8.24 -5.19
C GLN A 45 -26.13 -8.33 -5.13
N SER A 46 -26.83 -7.95 -6.20
CA SER A 46 -28.29 -8.06 -6.29
C SER A 46 -28.78 -9.51 -6.21
N LEU A 47 -27.93 -10.46 -6.61
CA LEU A 47 -28.18 -11.90 -6.54
C LEU A 47 -27.60 -12.54 -5.27
N GLY A 48 -27.04 -11.74 -4.36
CA GLY A 48 -26.45 -12.21 -3.11
C GLY A 48 -25.03 -12.79 -3.25
N TYR A 49 -24.37 -12.60 -4.39
CA TYR A 49 -23.02 -13.09 -4.65
C TYR A 49 -22.01 -11.95 -4.76
N THR A 50 -20.72 -12.29 -4.62
CA THR A 50 -19.62 -11.39 -4.97
C THR A 50 -18.95 -11.83 -6.27
N VAL A 51 -18.33 -10.90 -7.00
CA VAL A 51 -17.64 -11.24 -8.27
C VAL A 51 -16.49 -12.22 -8.00
N GLU A 52 -15.83 -12.10 -6.85
CA GLU A 52 -14.76 -13.00 -6.40
C GLU A 52 -15.25 -14.43 -6.14
N GLU A 53 -16.49 -14.59 -5.68
CA GLU A 53 -17.10 -15.90 -5.42
C GLU A 53 -17.55 -16.57 -6.72
N LEU A 54 -18.09 -15.79 -7.67
CA LEU A 54 -18.56 -16.30 -8.97
C LEU A 54 -17.42 -16.74 -9.90
N PHE A 55 -16.33 -15.99 -9.94
CA PHE A 55 -15.22 -16.23 -10.87
C PHE A 55 -13.94 -16.73 -10.20
N GLY A 56 -13.94 -16.78 -8.86
CA GLY A 56 -12.76 -17.10 -8.08
C GLY A 56 -11.65 -16.04 -8.23
N THR A 57 -10.83 -15.88 -7.20
CA THR A 57 -9.40 -15.66 -7.47
C THR A 57 -8.83 -17.04 -7.73
N SER A 58 -8.22 -17.30 -8.87
CA SER A 58 -7.69 -18.62 -9.25
C SER A 58 -6.80 -19.21 -8.14
N ALA A 59 -7.43 -19.98 -7.24
CA ALA A 59 -6.86 -20.70 -6.12
C ALA A 59 -8.02 -21.46 -5.46
N VAL A 60 -8.52 -22.50 -6.13
CA VAL A 60 -9.14 -23.60 -5.40
C VAL A 60 -8.05 -24.14 -4.47
N PRO A 61 -8.16 -24.02 -3.13
CA PRO A 61 -7.24 -24.71 -2.27
C PRO A 61 -7.55 -26.20 -2.39
N ALA A 62 -6.59 -26.98 -2.87
CA ALA A 62 -6.67 -28.44 -2.74
C ALA A 62 -6.94 -28.81 -1.26
N PRO A 63 -7.73 -29.85 -0.97
CA PRO A 63 -7.94 -30.29 0.41
C PRO A 63 -6.58 -30.65 1.03
N GLY A 64 -6.16 -29.91 2.05
CA GLY A 64 -4.90 -30.18 2.79
C GLY A 64 -3.74 -29.21 2.54
N ALA A 65 -3.87 -28.18 1.70
CA ALA A 65 -2.82 -27.17 1.57
C ALA A 65 -2.87 -26.18 2.76
N PRO A 66 -1.74 -25.87 3.44
CA PRO A 66 -1.74 -24.87 4.51
C PRO A 66 -2.15 -23.52 3.92
N ALA A 67 -3.15 -22.87 4.55
CA ALA A 67 -3.68 -21.59 4.13
C ALA A 67 -2.53 -20.61 3.84
N LYS A 68 -2.37 -20.20 2.57
CA LYS A 68 -1.45 -19.12 2.22
C LYS A 68 -1.92 -17.88 2.97
N ARG A 69 -1.14 -17.49 3.99
CA ARG A 69 -1.38 -16.28 4.78
C ARG A 69 -1.71 -15.14 3.84
N ALA A 70 -2.86 -14.50 4.06
CA ALA A 70 -3.30 -13.36 3.28
C ALA A 70 -2.14 -12.38 3.05
N PRO A 71 -1.98 -11.81 1.85
CA PRO A 71 -0.94 -10.83 1.62
C PRO A 71 -1.11 -9.71 2.64
N ARG A 72 -0.11 -9.57 3.52
CA ARG A 72 -0.08 -8.58 4.59
C ARG A 72 -0.33 -7.23 3.92
N ARG A 73 -1.53 -6.66 4.11
CA ARG A 73 -1.91 -5.36 3.55
C ARG A 73 -0.71 -4.44 3.79
N LYS A 74 -0.08 -3.93 2.72
CA LYS A 74 0.99 -2.93 2.85
C LYS A 74 0.33 -1.76 3.59
N GLY A 75 0.57 -1.68 4.89
CA GLY A 75 -0.07 -0.70 5.75
C GLY A 75 0.16 0.68 5.15
N ALA A 76 -0.90 1.50 5.11
CA ALA A 76 -0.80 2.88 4.68
C ALA A 76 0.44 3.53 5.33
N LYS A 77 1.28 4.18 4.52
CA LYS A 77 2.54 4.79 4.96
C LYS A 77 2.22 5.79 6.07
N VAL A 78 2.52 5.40 7.30
CA VAL A 78 2.16 6.17 8.50
C VAL A 78 3.01 7.44 8.51
N ALA A 79 2.36 8.59 8.73
CA ALA A 79 3.05 9.86 8.83
C ALA A 79 4.08 9.87 9.97
N VAL A 80 5.22 10.53 9.74
CA VAL A 80 6.28 10.68 10.73
C VAL A 80 5.82 11.64 11.82
N LYS A 81 5.86 11.20 13.09
CA LYS A 81 5.44 11.99 14.25
C LYS A 81 6.62 12.71 14.93
N TYR A 82 7.80 12.08 14.91
CA TYR A 82 9.02 12.59 15.53
C TYR A 82 10.16 12.70 14.51
N ARG A 83 10.95 13.78 14.56
CA ARG A 83 12.10 14.04 13.70
C ARG A 83 13.26 14.64 14.49
N ASP A 84 14.46 14.16 14.20
CA ASP A 84 15.68 14.71 14.80
C ASP A 84 16.09 16.02 14.10
N PRO A 85 16.28 17.15 14.83
CA PRO A 85 16.75 18.41 14.25
C PRO A 85 18.20 18.33 13.75
N GLN A 86 19.04 17.49 14.36
CA GLN A 86 20.46 17.34 13.99
C GLN A 86 20.63 16.43 12.77
N ASN A 87 19.72 15.47 12.56
CA ASN A 87 19.77 14.58 11.40
C ASN A 87 18.37 14.33 10.84
N ARG A 88 18.06 15.04 9.75
CA ARG A 88 16.77 15.01 9.07
C ARG A 88 16.31 13.63 8.56
N ARG A 89 17.21 12.63 8.46
CA ARG A 89 16.89 11.25 8.08
C ARG A 89 16.35 10.42 9.26
N ASN A 90 16.66 10.81 10.49
CA ASN A 90 16.15 10.16 11.69
C ASN A 90 14.70 10.57 11.92
N THR A 91 13.79 9.66 11.64
CA THR A 91 12.35 9.87 11.76
C THR A 91 11.70 8.70 12.48
N TRP A 92 10.59 8.95 13.17
CA TRP A 92 9.82 7.92 13.83
C TRP A 92 8.34 8.24 13.77
N THR A 93 7.52 7.24 13.42
CA THR A 93 6.07 7.36 13.28
C THR A 93 5.33 7.26 14.62
N GLY A 94 6.06 7.03 15.72
CA GLY A 94 5.48 6.79 17.05
C GLY A 94 4.87 5.39 17.22
N ARG A 95 5.01 4.51 16.21
CA ARG A 95 4.59 3.11 16.27
C ARG A 95 5.80 2.19 16.43
N GLY A 96 5.64 1.14 17.25
CA GLY A 96 6.68 0.14 17.49
C GLY A 96 7.77 0.62 18.46
N ARG A 97 8.92 -0.07 18.47
CA ARG A 97 10.04 0.24 19.38
C ARG A 97 10.66 1.60 19.04
N MET A 98 10.92 2.40 20.07
CA MET A 98 11.60 3.70 19.93
C MET A 98 13.00 3.52 19.30
N PRO A 99 13.39 4.33 18.31
CA PRO A 99 14.69 4.22 17.67
C PRO A 99 15.82 4.69 18.59
N ARG A 100 17.04 4.21 18.33
CA ARG A 100 18.22 4.46 19.18
C ARG A 100 18.53 5.94 19.38
N TRP A 101 18.32 6.77 18.34
CA TRP A 101 18.59 8.21 18.40
C TRP A 101 17.67 8.91 19.41
N LEU A 102 16.37 8.62 19.37
CA LEU A 102 15.40 9.22 20.29
C LEU A 102 15.60 8.70 21.71
N ALA A 103 15.90 7.41 21.85
CA ALA A 103 16.23 6.80 23.14
C ALA A 103 17.48 7.42 23.79
N ALA A 104 18.51 7.72 23.02
CA ALA A 104 19.73 8.35 23.52
C ALA A 104 19.44 9.78 24.02
N LYS A 105 18.66 10.56 23.26
CA LYS A 105 18.28 11.93 23.64
C LYS A 105 17.38 11.96 24.87
N THR A 106 16.43 11.02 24.98
CA THR A 106 15.60 10.90 26.18
C THR A 106 16.40 10.47 27.42
N ARG A 107 17.45 9.63 27.26
CA ARG A 107 18.37 9.31 28.36
C ARG A 107 19.23 10.50 28.80
N GLN A 108 19.49 11.44 27.90
CA GLN A 108 20.20 12.69 28.20
C GLN A 108 19.30 13.75 28.87
N GLY A 109 18.04 13.40 29.19
CA GLY A 109 17.11 14.29 29.89
C GLY A 109 16.18 15.11 28.98
N LEU A 110 16.29 14.97 27.65
CA LEU A 110 15.42 15.67 26.70
C LEU A 110 14.07 14.97 26.57
N SER A 111 12.98 15.74 26.42
CA SER A 111 11.67 15.14 26.25
C SER A 111 11.50 14.62 24.84
N ALA A 112 10.83 13.48 24.67
CA ALA A 112 10.43 13.02 23.34
C ALA A 112 9.50 14.03 22.64
N ALA A 113 8.81 14.88 23.40
CA ALA A 113 7.96 15.95 22.88
C ALA A 113 8.75 17.01 22.08
N ASP A 114 10.01 17.24 22.42
CA ASP A 114 10.87 18.25 21.79
C ASP A 114 11.21 17.88 20.33
N PHE A 115 11.02 16.62 19.96
CA PHE A 115 11.29 16.09 18.63
C PHE A 115 10.02 15.93 17.80
N LEU A 116 8.87 16.44 18.25
CA LEU A 116 7.62 16.38 17.49
C LEU A 116 7.69 17.27 16.25
N VAL A 117 7.19 16.78 15.13
CA VAL A 117 7.03 17.60 13.92
C VAL A 117 5.87 18.58 14.14
N PRO A 118 6.09 19.91 14.00
CA PRO A 118 5.03 20.90 14.16
C PRO A 118 3.84 20.61 13.23
N GLY A 119 2.62 20.71 13.76
CA GLY A 119 1.38 20.50 13.00
C GLY A 119 0.88 19.06 12.88
N LEU A 120 1.63 18.04 13.32
CA LEU A 120 1.19 16.63 13.27
C LEU A 120 0.79 16.02 14.62
N ALA A 121 1.14 16.64 15.75
CA ALA A 121 0.82 16.11 17.07
C ALA A 121 0.83 17.19 18.15
N LYS A 122 -0.14 17.14 19.07
CA LYS A 122 -0.10 17.90 20.33
C LYS A 122 0.81 17.15 21.32
N PRO A 123 1.66 17.83 22.10
CA PRO A 123 2.42 17.19 23.16
C PRO A 123 1.46 16.71 24.24
N THR A 124 1.21 15.40 24.31
CA THR A 124 0.57 14.81 25.49
C THR A 124 1.63 14.72 26.58
N ALA A 125 1.58 15.63 27.55
CA ALA A 125 2.35 15.54 28.78
C ALA A 125 1.88 14.30 29.55
N ASN A 126 2.53 13.16 29.32
CA ASN A 126 2.32 12.00 30.18
C ASN A 126 3.24 12.17 31.39
N THR A 127 2.72 12.82 32.43
CA THR A 127 3.31 12.86 33.77
C THR A 127 3.27 11.45 34.37
N ARG A 128 4.12 10.56 33.87
CA ARG A 128 4.55 9.37 34.58
C ARG A 128 6.05 9.28 34.39
N ALA A 129 6.77 9.59 35.47
CA ALA A 129 8.20 9.39 35.55
C ALA A 129 8.53 7.96 35.11
N ILE A 130 9.09 7.83 33.91
CA ILE A 130 9.58 6.57 33.36
C ILE A 130 10.86 6.25 34.13
N GLY A 131 10.71 5.62 35.31
CA GLY A 131 11.83 5.40 36.23
C GLY A 131 11.60 4.44 37.39
N GLN A 132 10.38 4.01 37.72
CA GLN A 132 10.17 3.07 38.84
C GLN A 132 9.90 1.67 38.30
N LYS A 133 10.97 0.88 38.16
CA LYS A 133 10.90 -0.59 38.02
C LYS A 133 10.63 -1.17 39.41
N THR A 134 9.45 -1.71 39.67
CA THR A 134 9.29 -2.69 40.76
C THR A 134 9.87 -4.02 40.30
N VAL A 135 10.93 -4.45 40.98
CA VAL A 135 11.61 -5.73 40.79
C VAL A 135 10.80 -6.77 41.57
N PHE A 136 10.17 -7.73 40.88
CA PHE A 136 9.74 -8.98 41.52
C PHE A 136 10.88 -9.99 41.41
N LYS A 137 11.49 -10.33 42.55
CA LYS A 137 12.43 -11.43 42.70
C LYS A 137 11.61 -12.65 43.13
N ALA A 138 11.50 -13.65 42.27
CA ALA A 138 10.94 -14.95 42.64
C ALA A 138 11.96 -15.71 43.48
N GLY A 139 11.53 -16.21 44.64
CA GLY A 139 12.21 -17.28 45.38
C GLY A 139 11.79 -18.64 44.84
#